data_AF-A0A2J0MY27-F1
#
_entry.id   AF-A0A2J0MY27-F1
#
_cell.length_a   1.000
_cell.length_b   1.000
_cell.length_c   1.000
_cell.angle_alpha   90.00
_cell.angle_beta   90.00
_cell.angle_gamma   90.00
#
_symmetry.space_group_name_H-M   'P 1'
#
loop_
_entity.id
_entity.type
_entity.pdbx_description
1 polymer ?
#
loop_
_entity_poly.entity_id
_entity_poly.type
_entity_poly.pdbx_seq_one_letter_code
_entity_poly.pdbx_strand_id
1 'polypeptide(L)'
;GIEHKKINEVVGLILKEYEKIRNETPSPKEVNQAKEYLKGRLRLSLEESETIASFYTMQELLEEKILPPEEKIKAIEKVTPLEIKEVSQEIFKKEKLNLAVISPKEGKIKTLKI
;
A
#
# COMPACT_ATOMS: atom_id res chain seq x y z
N GLY A 1 0.61 -17.17 -3.97
CA GLY A 1 -0.25 -17.57 -5.10
C GLY A 1 -1.62 -17.95 -4.57
N ILE A 2 -2.68 -17.78 -5.37
CA ILE A 2 -4.05 -18.18 -5.01
C ILE A 2 -4.48 -19.41 -5.83
N GLU A 3 -5.46 -20.15 -5.34
CA GLU A 3 -6.08 -21.21 -6.14
C GLU A 3 -6.79 -20.61 -7.36
N HIS A 4 -6.51 -21.12 -8.57
CA HIS A 4 -7.01 -20.56 -9.83
C HIS A 4 -8.54 -20.38 -9.88
N LYS A 5 -9.29 -21.27 -9.21
CA LYS A 5 -10.76 -21.23 -9.17
C LYS A 5 -11.29 -20.02 -8.37
N LYS A 6 -10.50 -19.48 -7.44
CA LYS A 6 -10.89 -18.39 -6.54
C LYS A 6 -10.54 -17.01 -7.09
N ILE A 7 -10.01 -16.91 -8.31
CA ILE A 7 -9.53 -15.64 -8.85
C ILE A 7 -10.60 -14.54 -8.87
N ASN A 8 -11.81 -14.85 -9.36
CA ASN A 8 -12.89 -13.86 -9.43
C ASN A 8 -13.33 -13.40 -8.03
N GLU A 9 -13.36 -14.32 -7.06
CA GLU A 9 -13.73 -14.04 -5.68
C GLU A 9 -12.69 -13.14 -5.01
N VAL A 10 -11.40 -13.50 -5.12
CA VAL A 10 -10.30 -12.75 -4.51
C VAL A 10 -10.19 -11.35 -5.10
N VAL A 11 -10.27 -11.21 -6.42
CA VAL A 11 -10.22 -9.87 -7.04
C VAL A 11 -11.44 -9.05 -6.62
N GLY A 12 -12.64 -9.65 -6.54
CA GLY A 12 -13.83 -8.98 -6.02
C GLY A 12 -13.66 -8.49 -4.58
N LEU A 13 -13.05 -9.29 -3.71
CA LEU A 13 -12.75 -8.90 -2.33
C LEU A 13 -11.75 -7.75 -2.25
N ILE A 14 -10.68 -7.78 -3.05
CA ILE A 14 -9.70 -6.69 -3.11
C ILE A 14 -10.35 -5.37 -3.54
N LEU A 15 -11.17 -5.41 -4.60
CA LEU A 15 -11.90 -4.23 -5.07
C LEU A 15 -12.86 -3.69 -4.01
N LYS A 16 -13.54 -4.57 -3.27
CA LYS A 16 -14.41 -4.18 -2.16
C LYS A 16 -13.63 -3.46 -1.05
N GLU A 17 -12.44 -3.93 -0.70
CA GLU A 17 -11.61 -3.25 0.30
C GLU A 17 -11.08 -1.89 -0.22
N TYR A 18 -10.77 -1.77 -1.51
CA TYR A 18 -10.43 -0.48 -2.13
C TYR A 18 -11.61 0.51 -2.07
N GLU A 19 -12.82 0.05 -2.38
CA GLU A 19 -14.02 0.89 -2.24
C GLU A 19 -14.28 1.27 -0.77
N LYS A 20 -14.06 0.34 0.16
CA LYS A 20 -14.23 0.59 1.60
C LYS A 20 -13.29 1.69 2.09
N ILE A 21 -11.98 1.57 1.86
CA ILE A 21 -11.01 2.59 2.32
C ILE A 21 -11.20 3.95 1.63
N ARG A 22 -11.81 3.96 0.44
CA ARG A 22 -12.19 5.18 -0.29
C ARG A 22 -13.40 5.89 0.30
N ASN A 23 -14.40 5.12 0.74
CA ASN A 23 -15.70 5.66 1.17
C ASN A 23 -15.78 5.84 2.69
N GLU A 24 -15.12 4.97 3.45
CA GLU A 24 -15.13 4.93 4.91
C GLU A 24 -13.78 5.37 5.47
N THR A 25 -13.81 6.18 6.54
CA THR A 25 -12.59 6.58 7.24
C THR A 25 -12.10 5.41 8.09
N PRO A 26 -10.83 4.97 7.96
CA PRO A 26 -10.31 3.85 8.76
C PRO A 26 -10.33 4.19 10.25
N SER A 27 -10.48 3.17 11.10
CA SER A 27 -10.52 3.42 12.54
C SER A 27 -9.15 3.90 13.07
N PRO A 28 -9.10 4.75 14.11
CA PRO A 28 -7.83 5.15 14.72
C PRO A 28 -6.97 3.97 15.17
N LYS A 29 -7.62 2.87 15.59
CA LYS A 29 -6.94 1.63 16.02
C LYS A 29 -6.21 0.95 14.85
N GLU A 30 -6.87 0.79 13.71
CA GLU A 30 -6.26 0.20 12.51
C GLU A 30 -5.12 1.07 11.98
N VAL A 31 -5.33 2.40 11.94
CA VAL A 31 -4.29 3.35 11.53
C VAL A 31 -3.08 3.27 12.45
N ASN A 32 -3.30 3.21 13.77
CA ASN A 32 -2.20 3.07 14.71
C ASN A 32 -1.44 1.75 14.51
N GLN A 33 -2.15 0.63 14.31
CA GLN A 33 -1.52 -0.65 14.05
C GLN A 33 -0.68 -0.64 12.76
N ALA A 34 -1.17 -0.01 11.70
CA ALA A 34 -0.43 0.16 10.44
C ALA A 34 0.82 1.03 10.65
N LYS A 35 0.73 2.13 11.41
CA LYS A 35 1.88 2.97 11.75
C LYS A 35 2.95 2.21 12.53
N GLU A 36 2.57 1.48 13.58
CA GLU A 36 3.53 0.66 14.35
C GLU A 36 4.22 -0.39 13.47
N TYR A 37 3.47 -1.05 12.59
CA TYR A 37 4.03 -2.00 11.63
C TYR A 37 5.07 -1.32 10.71
N LEU A 38 4.76 -0.15 10.14
CA LEU A 38 5.68 0.57 9.26
C LEU A 38 6.94 1.04 9.99
N LYS A 39 6.80 1.58 11.21
CA LYS A 39 7.93 2.01 12.05
C LYS A 39 8.83 0.82 12.41
N GLY A 40 8.24 -0.29 12.84
CA GLY A 40 8.97 -1.52 13.17
C GLY A 40 9.72 -2.06 11.96
N ARG A 41 9.04 -2.17 10.81
CA ARG A 41 9.65 -2.64 9.57
C ARG A 41 10.81 -1.75 9.11
N LEU A 42 10.67 -0.42 9.20
CA LEU A 42 11.75 0.50 8.85
C LEU A 42 12.99 0.28 9.72
N ARG A 43 12.81 0.18 11.04
CA ARG A 43 13.94 -0.07 11.96
C ARG A 43 14.65 -1.38 11.67
N LEU A 44 13.89 -2.46 11.51
CA LEU A 44 14.44 -3.79 11.18
C LEU A 44 15.16 -3.81 9.82
N SER A 45 14.71 -3.01 8.86
CA SER A 45 15.38 -2.94 7.55
C SER A 45 16.73 -2.23 7.60
N LEU A 46 16.99 -1.39 8.60
CA LEU A 46 18.18 -0.54 8.68
C LEU A 46 19.28 -1.13 9.58
N GLU A 47 19.40 -2.45 9.63
CA GLU A 47 20.42 -3.15 10.43
C GLU A 47 21.73 -3.35 9.65
N GLU A 48 21.64 -3.53 8.33
CA GLU A 48 22.79 -3.75 7.46
C GLU A 48 23.20 -2.45 6.75
N SER A 49 24.51 -2.21 6.66
CA SER A 49 25.08 -1.00 6.04
C SER A 49 24.66 -0.84 4.57
N GLU A 50 24.52 -1.94 3.83
CA GLU A 50 24.03 -1.94 2.45
C GLU A 50 22.59 -1.40 2.36
N THR A 51 21.71 -1.83 3.27
CA THR A 51 20.32 -1.35 3.29
C THR A 51 20.23 0.10 3.71
N ILE A 52 21.09 0.54 4.63
CA ILE A 52 21.21 1.96 5.01
C ILE A 52 21.67 2.80 3.80
N ALA A 53 22.70 2.36 3.07
CA ALA A 53 23.18 3.06 1.88
C ALA A 53 22.10 3.13 0.79
N SER A 54 21.39 2.03 0.56
CA SER A 54 20.28 1.96 -0.40
C SER A 54 19.13 2.88 0.01
N PHE A 55 18.79 2.94 1.30
CA PHE A 55 17.74 3.82 1.83
C PHE A 55 18.01 5.29 1.53
N TYR A 56 19.24 5.76 1.73
CA TYR A 56 19.61 7.15 1.44
C TYR A 56 19.80 7.42 -0.05
N THR A 57 20.44 6.51 -0.77
CA THR A 57 20.71 6.67 -2.21
C THR A 57 19.42 6.74 -3.01
N MET A 58 18.42 5.92 -2.68
CA MET A 58 17.11 5.95 -3.37
C MET A 58 16.37 7.26 -3.15
N GLN A 59 16.45 7.83 -1.94
CA GLN A 59 15.83 9.12 -1.63
C GLN A 59 16.48 10.26 -2.41
N GLU A 60 17.80 10.33 -2.42
CA GLU A 60 18.51 11.35 -3.21
C GLU A 60 18.21 11.21 -4.71
N LEU A 61 18.18 9.98 -5.23
CA LEU A 61 17.98 9.74 -6.66
C LEU A 61 16.55 10.06 -7.13
N LEU A 62 15.52 9.83 -6.30
CA LEU A 62 14.12 9.98 -6.70
C LEU A 62 13.49 11.29 -6.22
N GLU A 63 13.94 11.81 -5.08
CA GLU A 63 13.31 12.92 -4.37
C GLU A 63 14.23 14.14 -4.23
N GLU A 64 15.52 14.03 -4.61
CA GLU A 64 16.56 15.07 -4.44
C GLU A 64 16.61 15.60 -3.00
N LYS A 65 16.28 14.73 -2.05
CA LYS A 65 16.14 15.08 -0.64
C LYS A 65 16.39 13.86 0.23
N ILE A 66 17.21 14.04 1.27
CA ILE A 66 17.49 13.00 2.26
C ILE A 66 16.66 13.26 3.53
N LEU A 67 15.82 12.28 3.91
CA LEU A 67 15.17 12.23 5.22
C LEU A 67 15.83 11.18 6.12
N PRO A 68 16.33 11.58 7.30
CA PRO A 68 16.76 10.62 8.31
C PRO A 68 15.62 9.67 8.72
N PRO A 69 15.92 8.42 9.10
CA PRO A 69 14.91 7.44 9.50
C PRO A 69 13.95 7.96 10.58
N GLU A 70 14.45 8.66 11.59
CA GLU A 70 13.62 9.21 12.66
C GLU A 70 12.69 10.34 12.19
N GLU A 71 13.10 11.15 11.20
CA GLU A 71 12.21 12.15 10.60
C GLU A 71 11.12 11.50 9.75
N LYS A 72 11.46 10.41 9.04
CA LYS A 72 10.48 9.58 8.31
C LYS A 72 9.46 8.96 9.28
N ILE A 73 9.91 8.50 10.45
CA ILE A 73 9.04 7.99 11.52
C ILE A 73 8.11 9.08 12.04
N LYS A 74 8.62 10.28 12.33
CA LYS A 74 7.78 11.43 12.75
C LYS A 74 6.74 11.80 11.70
N ALA A 75 7.10 11.73 10.41
CA ALA A 75 6.14 11.96 9.32
C ALA A 75 5.02 10.91 9.32
N ILE A 76 5.36 9.62 9.49
CA ILE A 76 4.36 8.53 9.62
C ILE A 76 3.43 8.77 10.81
N GLU A 77 3.95 9.23 11.95
CA GLU A 77 3.14 9.46 13.15
C GLU A 77 2.12 10.58 12.98
N LYS A 78 2.41 11.59 12.17
CA LYS A 78 1.51 12.73 11.91
C LYS A 78 0.29 12.37 11.06
N VAL A 79 0.35 11.29 10.27
CA VAL A 79 -0.71 10.91 9.34
C VAL A 79 -2.03 10.63 10.06
N THR A 80 -3.11 11.29 9.65
CA THR A 80 -4.44 11.12 10.25
C THR A 80 -5.30 10.12 9.46
N PRO A 81 -6.33 9.52 10.09
CA PRO A 81 -7.29 8.69 9.37
C PRO A 81 -8.00 9.42 8.23
N LEU A 82 -8.21 10.74 8.37
CA LEU A 82 -8.85 11.55 7.35
C LEU A 82 -7.95 11.74 6.12
N GLU A 83 -6.68 12.07 6.32
CA GLU A 83 -5.70 12.19 5.22
C GLU A 83 -5.56 10.85 4.45
N ILE A 84 -5.64 9.71 5.15
CA ILE A 84 -5.63 8.39 4.50
C ILE A 84 -6.85 8.24 3.58
N LYS A 85 -8.04 8.68 4.01
CA LYS A 85 -9.25 8.65 3.17
C LYS A 85 -9.16 9.61 1.98
N GLU A 86 -8.58 10.78 2.17
CA GLU A 86 -8.41 11.75 1.08
C GLU A 86 -7.46 11.19 0.02
N VAL A 87 -6.29 10.69 0.44
CA VAL A 87 -5.32 10.05 -0.47
C VAL A 87 -5.91 8.80 -1.13
N SER A 88 -6.72 8.00 -0.43
CA SER A 88 -7.35 6.82 -1.02
C SER A 88 -8.33 7.20 -2.14
N GLN A 89 -9.01 8.34 -2.04
CA GLN A 89 -9.88 8.86 -3.11
C GLN A 89 -9.10 9.37 -4.32
N GLU A 90 -7.89 9.89 -4.12
CA GLU A 90 -7.00 10.32 -5.19
C GLU A 90 -6.35 9.14 -5.94
N ILE A 91 -5.97 8.09 -5.21
CA ILE A 91 -5.23 6.96 -5.77
C ILE A 91 -6.18 5.92 -6.39
N PHE A 92 -7.22 5.50 -5.65
CA PHE A 92 -8.11 4.40 -6.09
C PHE A 92 -9.22 4.91 -7.00
N LYS A 93 -8.85 5.29 -8.22
CA LYS A 93 -9.76 5.72 -9.29
C LYS A 93 -10.13 4.54 -10.19
N LYS A 94 -11.43 4.29 -10.38
CA LYS A 94 -11.94 3.14 -11.15
C LYS A 94 -11.37 3.12 -12.57
N GLU A 95 -11.28 4.29 -13.19
CA GLU A 95 -10.75 4.49 -14.54
C GLU A 95 -9.23 4.27 -14.68
N LYS A 96 -8.49 4.19 -13.56
CA LYS A 96 -7.03 3.94 -13.54
C LYS A 96 -6.66 2.53 -13.08
N LEU A 97 -7.64 1.66 -12.83
CA LEU A 97 -7.38 0.29 -12.39
C LEU A 97 -6.88 -0.58 -13.54
N ASN A 98 -5.79 -1.29 -13.28
CA ASN A 98 -5.18 -2.24 -14.22
C ASN A 98 -5.05 -3.60 -13.53
N LEU A 99 -5.37 -4.69 -14.25
CA LEU A 99 -5.28 -6.05 -13.74
C LEU A 99 -4.45 -6.91 -14.70
N ALA A 100 -3.33 -7.42 -14.20
CA ALA A 100 -2.51 -8.42 -14.89
C ALA A 100 -2.64 -9.76 -14.18
N VAL A 101 -2.88 -10.83 -14.94
CA VAL A 101 -3.08 -12.18 -14.38
C VAL A 101 -2.23 -13.18 -15.13
N ILE A 102 -1.49 -13.98 -14.36
CA ILE A 102 -0.69 -15.09 -14.86
C ILE A 102 -1.40 -16.38 -14.44
N SER A 103 -1.80 -17.18 -15.43
CA SER A 103 -2.49 -18.45 -15.21
C SER A 103 -2.01 -19.50 -16.23
N PRO A 104 -1.76 -20.75 -15.82
CA PRO A 104 -1.39 -21.84 -16.73
C PRO A 104 -2.56 -22.28 -17.63
N LYS A 105 -3.79 -21.81 -17.35
CA LYS A 105 -4.97 -22.01 -18.20
C LYS A 105 -5.56 -20.68 -18.61
N GLU A 106 -6.04 -20.61 -19.85
CA GLU A 106 -6.79 -19.47 -20.35
C GLU A 106 -8.12 -19.36 -19.56
N GLY A 107 -8.14 -18.47 -18.58
CA GLY A 107 -9.30 -18.23 -17.71
C GLY A 107 -9.86 -16.85 -18.00
N LYS A 108 -11.11 -16.77 -18.43
CA LYS A 108 -11.81 -15.48 -18.52
C LYS A 108 -12.14 -15.02 -17.11
N ILE A 109 -11.48 -13.96 -16.65
CA ILE A 109 -11.93 -13.21 -15.48
C ILE A 109 -13.26 -12.59 -15.89
N LYS A 110 -14.33 -12.93 -15.17
CA LYS A 110 -15.64 -12.32 -15.45
C LYS A 110 -15.47 -10.83 -15.22
N THR A 111 -15.96 -10.00 -16.15
CA THR A 111 -15.90 -8.54 -16.04
C THR A 111 -16.39 -8.14 -14.66
N LEU A 112 -15.46 -7.71 -13.81
CA LEU A 112 -15.79 -7.20 -12.50
C LEU A 112 -16.41 -5.84 -12.74
N LYS A 113 -17.71 -5.71 -12.46
CA LYS A 113 -18.36 -4.41 -12.42
C LYS A 113 -17.76 -3.69 -11.21
N ILE A 114 -16.81 -2.80 -11.49
CA ILE A 114 -16.24 -1.88 -10.52
C ILE A 114 -17.22 -0.72 -10.41
#